data_AF-A0A0L0IWV4-F1
#
_entry.id   AF-A0A0L0IWV4-F1
#
_cell.length_a   1.000
_cell.length_b   1.000
_cell.length_c   1.000
_cell.angle_alpha   90.00
_cell.angle_beta   90.00
_cell.angle_gamma   90.00
#
_symmetry.space_group_name_H-M   'P 1'
#
loop_
_entity.id
_entity.type
_entity.pdbx_description
1 polymer ?
#
loop_
_entity_poly.entity_id
_entity_poly.type
_entity_poly.pdbx_seq_one_letter_code
_entity_poly.pdbx_strand_id
1 'polypeptide(L)' 'MVAISGTASADLAASGVRPDYSARAAQETARVERQAAERQTEERRETVQETSRQEEQRESRKIPGLGNAVDITA' A
#
# COMPACT_ATOMS: atom_id res chain seq x y z
N MET A 1 -54.95 -26.70 7.23
CA MET A 1 -53.79 -26.00 6.64
C MET A 1 -53.49 -24.79 7.51
N VAL A 2 -52.43 -24.83 8.30
CA VAL A 2 -51.98 -23.70 9.13
C VAL A 2 -51.05 -22.85 8.25
N ALA A 3 -51.48 -21.65 7.90
CA ALA A 3 -50.65 -20.68 7.19
C ALA A 3 -49.68 -20.02 8.18
N ILE A 4 -48.39 -20.34 8.07
CA ILE A 4 -47.33 -19.68 8.85
C ILE A 4 -47.10 -18.31 8.21
N SER A 5 -47.88 -17.31 8.64
CA SER A 5 -47.83 -15.94 8.14
C SER A 5 -46.74 -15.14 8.87
N GLY A 6 -45.47 -15.47 8.63
CA GLY A 6 -44.36 -14.87 9.39
C GLY A 6 -43.02 -14.71 8.66
N THR A 7 -42.90 -15.06 7.39
CA THR A 7 -41.60 -15.07 6.68
C THR A 7 -41.34 -13.86 5.79
N ALA A 8 -42.38 -13.09 5.41
CA ALA A 8 -42.23 -12.00 4.44
C ALA A 8 -41.36 -10.83 4.93
N SER A 9 -41.37 -10.52 6.23
CA SER A 9 -40.65 -9.35 6.78
C SER A 9 -39.16 -9.62 7.02
N ALA A 10 -38.76 -10.87 7.27
CA ALA A 10 -37.36 -11.24 7.48
C ALA A 10 -36.58 -11.36 6.16
N ASP A 11 -37.22 -11.87 5.10
CA ASP A 11 -36.63 -11.94 3.76
C ASP A 11 -36.42 -10.54 3.15
N LEU A 12 -37.36 -9.61 3.37
CA LEU A 12 -37.23 -8.23 2.88
C LEU A 12 -36.08 -7.48 3.60
N ALA A 13 -35.96 -7.65 4.93
CA ALA A 13 -34.89 -7.04 5.72
C ALA A 13 -33.49 -7.58 5.35
N ALA A 14 -33.38 -8.88 5.06
CA ALA A 14 -32.13 -9.48 4.61
C ALA A 14 -31.71 -8.99 3.21
N SER A 15 -32.67 -8.62 2.35
CA SER A 15 -32.40 -8.11 1.00
C SER A 15 -31.80 -6.70 0.99
N GLY A 16 -32.10 -5.86 1.99
CA GLY A 16 -31.59 -4.48 2.08
C GLY A 16 -30.24 -4.36 2.81
N VAL A 17 -30.00 -5.17 3.84
CA VAL A 17 -28.75 -5.08 4.64
C VAL A 17 -27.52 -5.59 3.88
N ARG A 18 -27.70 -6.58 3.01
CA ARG A 18 -26.61 -7.18 2.21
C ARG A 18 -26.00 -6.24 1.16
N PRO A 19 -26.78 -5.50 0.33
CA PRO A 19 -26.21 -4.56 -0.63
C PRO A 19 -25.48 -3.41 0.06
N ASP A 20 -26.03 -2.85 1.14
CA ASP A 20 -25.39 -1.78 1.92
C ASP A 20 -24.05 -2.22 2.54
N TYR A 21 -23.97 -3.44 3.07
CA TYR A 21 -22.72 -3.98 3.59
C TYR A 21 -21.67 -4.17 2.48
N SER A 22 -22.08 -4.71 1.32
CA SER A 22 -21.18 -4.92 0.19
C SER A 22 -20.60 -3.61 -0.37
N ALA A 23 -21.42 -2.55 -0.44
CA ALA A 23 -20.99 -1.23 -0.87
C ALA A 23 -20.00 -0.60 0.12
N ARG A 24 -20.23 -0.75 1.42
CA ARG A 24 -19.31 -0.26 2.46
C ARG A 24 -18.00 -1.02 2.46
N ALA A 25 -18.03 -2.34 2.34
CA ALA A 25 -16.83 -3.18 2.25
C ALA A 25 -15.98 -2.83 1.01
N ALA A 26 -16.62 -2.54 -0.13
CA ALA A 26 -15.93 -2.09 -1.34
C ALA A 26 -15.26 -0.71 -1.18
N GLN A 27 -15.90 0.21 -0.45
CA GLN A 27 -15.29 1.51 -0.16
C GLN A 27 -14.12 1.40 0.82
N GLU A 28 -14.22 0.52 1.82
CA GLU A 28 -13.17 0.30 2.81
C GLU A 28 -11.93 -0.34 2.18
N THR A 29 -12.12 -1.38 1.37
CA THR A 29 -11.04 -2.00 0.59
C THR A 29 -10.35 -0.99 -0.33
N ALA A 30 -11.12 -0.17 -1.07
CA ALA A 30 -10.56 0.87 -1.92
C ALA A 30 -9.81 1.99 -1.16
N ARG A 31 -10.07 2.19 0.14
CA ARG A 31 -9.31 3.10 0.99
C ARG A 31 -8.00 2.47 1.46
N VAL A 32 -8.06 1.21 1.90
CA VAL A 32 -6.87 0.45 2.32
C VAL A 32 -5.88 0.30 1.18
N GLU A 33 -6.35 -0.05 -0.02
CA GLU A 33 -5.50 -0.17 -1.21
C GLU A 33 -4.82 1.14 -1.57
N ARG A 34 -5.54 2.27 -1.52
CA ARG A 34 -4.94 3.60 -1.76
C ARG A 34 -3.87 3.93 -0.73
N GLN A 35 -4.15 3.70 0.55
CA GLN A 35 -3.19 3.96 1.62
C GLN A 35 -1.95 3.06 1.49
N ALA A 36 -2.12 1.79 1.10
CA ALA A 36 -1.02 0.88 0.84
C ALA A 36 -0.17 1.34 -0.37
N ALA A 37 -0.82 1.78 -1.45
CA ALA A 37 -0.14 2.30 -2.63
C ALA A 37 0.65 3.60 -2.31
N GLU A 38 0.10 4.49 -1.50
CA GLU A 38 0.78 5.70 -1.03
C GLU A 38 2.03 5.37 -0.22
N ARG A 39 1.93 4.45 0.75
CA ARG A 39 3.09 4.01 1.55
C ARG A 39 4.18 3.38 0.69
N GLN A 40 3.82 2.49 -0.24
CA GLN A 40 4.79 1.88 -1.16
C GLN A 40 5.48 2.91 -2.06
N THR A 41 4.76 3.96 -2.45
CA THR A 41 5.31 5.04 -3.28
C THR A 41 6.31 5.88 -2.47
N GLU A 42 6.00 6.16 -1.21
CA GLU A 42 6.89 6.89 -0.30
C GLU A 42 8.16 6.07 0.00
N GLU A 43 8.02 4.80 0.37
CA GLU A 43 9.15 3.88 0.59
C GLU A 43 10.05 3.76 -0.65
N ARG A 44 9.45 3.69 -1.84
CA ARG A 44 10.23 3.72 -3.10
C ARG A 44 10.98 5.03 -3.29
N ARG A 45 10.39 6.18 -2.93
CA ARG A 45 11.08 7.47 -3.03
C ARG A 45 12.24 7.58 -2.06
N GLU A 46 12.08 7.09 -0.84
CA GLU A 46 13.14 7.08 0.17
C GLU A 46 14.31 6.20 -0.29
N THR A 47 14.03 4.96 -0.71
CA THR A 47 15.05 4.02 -1.20
C THR A 47 15.78 4.54 -2.44
N VAL A 48 15.08 5.18 -3.38
CA VAL A 48 15.71 5.81 -4.57
C VAL A 48 16.61 6.98 -4.16
N GLN A 49 16.17 7.82 -3.21
CA GLN A 49 16.98 8.94 -2.70
C GLN A 49 18.23 8.44 -1.97
N GLU A 50 18.11 7.44 -1.11
CA GLU A 50 19.25 6.83 -0.42
C GLU A 50 20.25 6.21 -1.39
N THR A 51 19.76 5.51 -2.42
CA THR A 51 20.60 4.90 -3.44
C THR A 51 21.38 5.97 -4.22
N SER A 52 20.69 7.02 -4.67
CA SER A 52 21.30 8.14 -5.39
C SER A 52 22.40 8.81 -4.56
N ARG A 53 22.13 9.07 -3.27
CA ARG A 53 23.09 9.70 -2.35
C ARG A 53 24.31 8.81 -2.09
N GLN A 54 24.14 7.48 -2.06
CA GLN A 54 25.26 6.55 -1.97
C GLN A 54 26.10 6.50 -3.25
N GLU A 55 25.46 6.58 -4.42
CA GLU A 55 26.17 6.66 -5.70
C GLU A 55 27.00 7.93 -5.83
N GLU A 56 26.45 9.08 -5.45
CA GLU A 56 27.18 10.36 -5.42
C GLU A 56 28.40 10.31 -4.49
N GLN A 57 28.28 9.67 -3.32
CA GLN A 57 29.42 9.47 -2.42
C GLN A 57 30.48 8.56 -3.02
N ARG A 58 30.09 7.49 -3.72
CA ARG A 58 31.03 6.58 -4.39
C ARG A 58 31.74 7.29 -5.54
N GLU A 59 31.01 8.09 -6.30
CA GLU A 59 31.57 8.89 -7.39
C GLU A 59 32.50 9.99 -6.88
N SER A 60 32.14 10.67 -5.79
CA SER A 60 33.00 11.68 -5.15
C SER A 60 34.31 11.10 -4.61
N ARG A 61 34.34 9.80 -4.25
CA ARG A 61 35.57 9.10 -3.84
C ARG A 61 36.40 8.60 -5.03
N LYS A 62 35.97 8.79 -6.28
CA LYS A 62 36.80 8.48 -7.44
C LYS A 62 37.89 9.53 -7.58
N ILE A 63 39.12 9.06 -7.65
CA ILE A 63 40.29 9.87 -7.98
C ILE A 63 40.44 9.84 -9.50
N PRO A 64 40.40 11.00 -10.19
CA PRO A 64 40.60 11.06 -11.65
C PRO A 64 41.88 10.35 -12.08
N GLY A 65 41.78 9.43 -13.05
CA GLY A 65 42.91 8.66 -13.58
C GLY A 65 43.43 7.52 -12.69
N LEU A 66 42.98 7.40 -11.43
CA LEU A 66 43.44 6.40 -10.45
C LEU A 66 42.32 5.47 -9.94
N GLY A 67 41.05 5.77 -10.23
CA GLY A 67 39.91 4.90 -9.87
C GLY A 67 39.35 5.20 -8.49
N ASN A 68 38.77 4.20 -7.80
CA ASN A 68 38.14 4.40 -6.48
C ASN A 68 39.21 4.56 -5.38
N ALA A 69 39.07 5.59 -4.53
CA ALA A 69 39.89 5.71 -3.33
C ALA A 69 39.52 4.63 -2.30
N VAL A 70 40.53 3.94 -1.77
CA VAL A 70 40.41 3.00 -0.64
C VAL A 70 40.92 3.70 0.61
N ASP A 71 40.10 3.75 1.65
CA ASP A 71 40.50 4.29 2.96
C ASP A 71 41.29 3.22 3.73
N ILE A 72 42.50 3.57 4.18
CA ILE A 72 43.46 2.67 4.87
C ILE A 72 43.53 2.93 6.38
N THR A 73 42.53 3.60 6.95
CA THR A 73 42.47 3.84 8.40
C THR A 73 42.15 2.52 9.12
N ALA A 74 43.19 1.90 9.72
CA ALA A 74 43.14 0.67 10.51
C ALA A 74 42.92 0.96 12.00
#